data_AF-A0A8H7EPW3-F1
#
_entry.id   AF-A0A8H7EPW3-F1
#
_cell.length_a   1.000
_cell.length_b   1.000
_cell.length_c   1.000
_cell.angle_alpha   90.00
_cell.angle_beta   90.00
_cell.angle_gamma   90.00
#
_symmetry.space_group_name_H-M   'P 1'
#
loop_
_entity.id
_entity.type
_entity.pdbx_description
1 polymer ?
#
loop_
_entity_poly.entity_id
_entity_poly.type
_entity_poly.pdbx_seq_one_letter_code
_entity_poly.pdbx_strand_id
1 'polypeptide(L)'
;MFSRIQQAGRIASQLRSEFHSSAVACAKKHPKQIKKENLARRAAQIAEFERTKPSPIVSRSAPFFNTLHTPSSAYNSTTDYQHFLSEDDQRTLFEQVPKDTVEASHLAAVEGMDEALKQEQVKVDTLRKIIGLQNGNAKAVQLWNIQKAVDWFKRKEGDTGSPEVQAAVLTVRIHNLHSHLQQHKKDVHNYRQLRLMVHQRAKILKYLKRKSPERYGTCLESLGLEPRAVEGEITL
;
A
#
# COMPACT_ATOMS: atom_id res chain seq x y z
N MET A 1 -43.17 31.00 -50.09
CA MET A 1 -41.82 30.75 -50.64
C MET A 1 -40.77 31.83 -50.31
N PHE A 2 -41.12 32.95 -49.65
CA PHE A 2 -40.19 34.06 -49.41
C PHE A 2 -39.37 33.98 -48.09
N SER A 3 -39.67 33.07 -47.14
CA SER A 3 -38.93 33.01 -45.87
C SER A 3 -37.65 32.17 -45.90
N ARG A 4 -37.53 31.19 -46.81
CA ARG A 4 -36.30 30.36 -46.95
C ARG A 4 -35.13 31.12 -47.60
N ILE A 5 -35.42 32.08 -48.48
CA ILE A 5 -34.39 32.86 -49.18
C ILE A 5 -33.73 33.87 -48.21
N GLN A 6 -34.49 34.44 -47.27
CA GLN A 6 -33.94 35.32 -46.24
C GLN A 6 -33.11 34.58 -45.17
N GLN A 7 -33.43 33.32 -44.85
CA GLN A 7 -32.62 32.49 -43.95
C GLN A 7 -31.30 32.04 -44.59
N ALA A 8 -31.30 31.69 -45.88
CA ALA A 8 -30.06 31.34 -46.59
C ALA A 8 -29.08 32.52 -46.70
N GLY A 9 -29.59 33.74 -46.92
CA GLY A 9 -28.77 34.96 -46.94
C GLY A 9 -28.13 35.30 -45.59
N ARG A 10 -28.84 35.07 -44.47
CA ARG A 10 -28.29 35.28 -43.11
C ARG A 10 -27.20 34.26 -42.74
N ILE A 11 -27.38 32.99 -43.10
CA ILE A 11 -26.39 31.93 -42.86
C ILE A 11 -25.13 32.20 -43.71
N ALA A 12 -25.27 32.64 -44.96
CA ALA A 12 -24.14 33.01 -45.81
C ALA A 12 -23.39 34.27 -45.31
N SER A 13 -24.09 35.23 -44.69
CA SER A 13 -23.45 36.41 -44.07
C SER A 13 -22.75 36.10 -42.76
N GLN A 14 -23.29 35.18 -41.94
CA GLN A 14 -22.67 34.74 -40.69
C GLN A 14 -21.40 33.93 -40.94
N LEU A 15 -21.40 33.07 -41.97
CA LEU A 15 -20.20 32.33 -42.36
C LEU A 15 -19.13 33.24 -42.98
N ARG A 16 -19.48 34.36 -43.63
CA ARG A 16 -18.49 35.35 -44.12
C ARG A 16 -17.87 36.21 -43.03
N SER A 17 -18.54 36.41 -41.89
CA SER A 17 -17.95 37.14 -40.75
C SER A 17 -16.99 36.28 -39.91
N GLU A 18 -17.09 34.95 -39.98
CA GLU A 18 -16.23 34.04 -39.20
C GLU A 18 -14.87 33.75 -39.85
N PHE A 19 -14.67 34.13 -41.12
CA PHE A 19 -13.39 33.99 -41.84
C PHE A 19 -12.58 35.28 -41.97
N HIS A 20 -12.93 36.34 -41.22
CA HIS A 20 -11.96 37.41 -40.96
C HIS A 20 -11.03 36.93 -39.85
N SER A 21 -10.14 35.98 -40.19
CA SER A 21 -8.92 35.81 -39.42
C SER A 21 -8.27 37.19 -39.39
N SER A 22 -8.28 37.85 -38.24
CA SER A 22 -7.28 38.86 -37.99
C SER A 22 -5.95 38.12 -38.04
N ALA A 23 -5.35 38.11 -39.23
CA ALA A 23 -3.94 37.78 -39.38
C ALA A 23 -3.21 38.91 -38.68
N VAL A 24 -3.17 38.85 -37.34
CA VAL A 24 -2.24 39.63 -36.55
C VAL A 24 -0.89 39.22 -37.11
N ALA A 25 -0.27 40.14 -37.85
CA ALA A 25 1.09 39.96 -38.32
C ALA A 25 1.90 39.53 -37.09
N CYS A 26 2.36 38.28 -37.06
CA CYS A 26 3.15 37.76 -35.97
C CYS A 26 4.50 38.47 -36.06
N ALA A 27 4.57 39.69 -35.51
CA ALA A 27 5.81 40.42 -35.38
C ALA A 27 6.77 39.49 -34.64
N LYS A 28 7.88 39.13 -35.29
CA LYS A 28 8.87 38.23 -34.71
C LYS A 28 9.29 38.81 -33.37
N LYS A 29 8.85 38.17 -32.27
CA LYS A 29 9.24 38.58 -30.93
C LYS A 29 10.76 38.63 -30.86
N HIS A 30 11.29 39.60 -30.14
CA HIS A 30 12.74 39.71 -29.98
C HIS A 30 13.30 38.40 -29.37
N PRO A 31 14.43 37.84 -29.83
CA PRO A 31 14.95 36.54 -29.36
C PRO A 31 15.06 36.42 -27.83
N LYS A 32 15.41 37.52 -27.15
CA LYS A 32 15.44 37.60 -25.68
C LYS A 32 14.05 37.42 -25.04
N GLN A 33 13.00 37.98 -25.64
CA GLN A 33 11.62 37.83 -25.16
C GLN A 33 11.14 36.38 -25.34
N ILE A 34 11.42 35.76 -26.50
CA ILE A 34 11.14 34.33 -26.74
C ILE A 34 11.85 33.46 -25.70
N LYS A 35 13.14 33.72 -25.44
CA LYS A 35 13.90 33.00 -24.41
C LYS A 35 13.28 33.18 -23.02
N LYS A 36 12.88 34.39 -22.64
CA LYS A 36 12.22 34.68 -21.35
C LYS A 36 10.89 33.93 -21.21
N GLU A 37 10.05 33.95 -22.23
CA GLU A 37 8.77 33.21 -22.24
C GLU A 37 8.98 31.71 -22.14
N ASN A 38 9.96 31.16 -22.88
CA ASN A 38 10.29 29.73 -22.82
C ASN A 38 10.85 29.33 -21.44
N LEU A 39 11.69 30.17 -20.83
CA LEU A 39 12.19 29.95 -19.47
C LEU A 39 11.05 30.00 -18.45
N ALA A 40 10.13 30.97 -18.57
CA ALA A 40 8.96 31.07 -17.70
C ALA A 40 8.04 29.84 -17.83
N ARG A 41 7.79 29.37 -19.06
CA ARG A 41 7.03 28.14 -19.32
C ARG A 41 7.70 26.91 -18.71
N ARG A 42 9.02 26.76 -18.88
CA ARG A 42 9.78 25.66 -18.27
C ARG A 42 9.76 25.72 -16.75
N ALA A 43 9.93 26.91 -16.17
CA ALA A 43 9.87 27.11 -14.72
C ALA A 43 8.48 26.78 -14.17
N ALA A 44 7.41 27.19 -14.86
CA ALA A 44 6.04 26.84 -14.49
C ALA A 44 5.81 25.32 -14.53
N GLN A 45 6.28 24.63 -15.58
CA GLN A 45 6.19 23.17 -15.70
C GLN A 45 6.96 22.44 -14.59
N ILE A 46 8.16 22.92 -14.24
CA ILE A 46 8.95 22.35 -13.13
C ILE A 46 8.24 22.58 -11.80
N ALA A 47 7.72 23.78 -11.55
CA ALA A 47 6.98 24.08 -10.32
C ALA A 47 5.70 23.24 -10.19
N GLU A 48 4.95 23.03 -11.28
CA GLU A 48 3.81 22.11 -11.31
C GLU A 48 4.23 20.65 -11.07
N PHE A 49 5.35 20.24 -11.65
CA PHE A 49 5.92 18.90 -11.46
C PHE A 49 6.34 18.66 -10.00
N GLU A 50 6.98 19.64 -9.35
CA GLU A 50 7.37 19.59 -7.94
C GLU A 50 6.16 19.55 -7.00
N ARG A 51 5.12 20.36 -7.29
CA ARG A 51 3.86 20.37 -6.52
C ARG A 51 3.13 19.04 -6.55
N THR A 52 3.24 18.31 -7.67
CA THR A 52 2.54 17.03 -7.89
C THR A 52 3.44 15.82 -7.60
N LYS A 53 4.56 15.99 -6.89
CA LYS A 53 5.47 14.89 -6.56
C LYS A 53 4.80 13.96 -5.53
N PRO A 54 4.60 12.67 -5.86
CA PRO A 54 4.02 11.72 -4.91
C PRO A 54 4.97 11.46 -3.74
N SER A 55 4.40 11.13 -2.58
CA SER A 55 5.22 10.75 -1.42
C SER A 55 5.92 9.40 -1.68
N PRO A 56 7.19 9.24 -1.29
CA PRO A 56 7.94 8.01 -1.47
C PRO A 56 7.61 6.93 -0.42
N ILE A 57 6.76 7.23 0.56
CA ILE A 57 6.29 6.30 1.60
C ILE A 57 4.95 5.70 1.15
N VAL A 58 3.93 6.55 0.97
CA VAL A 58 2.57 6.21 0.52
C VAL A 58 2.15 7.18 -0.58
N SER A 59 1.99 6.71 -1.81
CA SER A 59 1.55 7.59 -2.90
C SER A 59 0.06 7.47 -3.21
N ARG A 60 -0.49 6.25 -3.11
CA ARG A 60 -1.89 5.93 -3.39
C ARG A 60 -2.40 4.92 -2.37
N SER A 61 -3.71 4.93 -2.14
CA SER A 61 -4.38 3.87 -1.38
C SER A 61 -4.44 2.60 -2.23
N ALA A 62 -3.99 1.47 -1.68
CA ALA A 62 -3.99 0.18 -2.36
C ALA A 62 -4.73 -0.87 -1.52
N PRO A 63 -5.42 -1.84 -2.15
CA PRO A 63 -6.24 -2.83 -1.43
C PRO A 63 -5.41 -3.68 -0.46
N PHE A 64 -4.13 -3.90 -0.76
CA PHE A 64 -3.19 -4.57 0.12
C PHE A 64 -3.16 -3.97 1.54
N PHE A 65 -3.18 -2.64 1.68
CA PHE A 65 -3.11 -2.00 3.00
C PHE A 65 -4.34 -2.23 3.85
N ASN A 66 -5.50 -2.52 3.25
CA ASN A 66 -6.73 -2.82 3.99
C ASN A 66 -6.64 -4.17 4.72
N THR A 67 -5.73 -5.04 4.29
CA THR A 67 -5.50 -6.36 4.89
C THR A 67 -4.54 -6.32 6.08
N LEU A 68 -3.82 -5.21 6.27
CA LEU A 68 -2.80 -5.09 7.32
C LEU A 68 -3.41 -4.55 8.61
N HIS A 69 -2.95 -5.06 9.74
CA HIS A 69 -3.34 -4.54 11.04
C HIS A 69 -2.57 -3.28 11.40
N THR A 70 -3.31 -2.26 11.83
CA THR A 70 -2.77 -1.19 12.67
C THR A 70 -2.77 -1.64 14.13
N PRO A 71 -1.95 -1.05 15.02
CA PRO A 71 -1.98 -1.38 16.44
C PRO A 71 -3.41 -1.31 17.03
N SER A 72 -4.18 -0.28 16.65
CA SER A 72 -5.58 -0.15 17.08
C SER A 72 -6.49 -1.26 16.53
N SER A 73 -6.28 -1.70 15.28
CA SER A 73 -7.09 -2.76 14.66
C SER A 73 -6.78 -4.12 15.27
N ALA A 74 -5.53 -4.41 15.60
CA ALA A 74 -5.12 -5.68 16.20
C ALA A 74 -5.75 -5.93 17.58
N TYR A 75 -6.03 -4.88 18.37
CA TYR A 75 -6.74 -5.05 19.64
C TYR A 75 -8.17 -5.57 19.49
N ASN A 76 -8.80 -5.30 18.35
CA ASN A 76 -10.18 -5.71 18.08
C ASN A 76 -10.27 -7.05 17.32
N SER A 77 -9.14 -7.62 16.89
CA SER A 77 -9.12 -8.90 16.16
C SER A 77 -9.14 -10.07 17.14
N THR A 78 -10.25 -10.80 17.18
CA THR A 78 -10.40 -12.01 18.01
C THR A 78 -9.92 -13.28 17.32
N THR A 79 -9.86 -13.26 15.99
CA THR A 79 -9.55 -14.42 15.13
C THR A 79 -8.08 -14.53 14.76
N ASP A 80 -7.32 -13.43 14.91
CA ASP A 80 -5.92 -13.39 14.49
C ASP A 80 -5.01 -13.80 15.64
N TYR A 81 -4.13 -14.75 15.35
CA TYR A 81 -3.23 -15.37 16.32
C TYR A 81 -1.77 -15.05 15.99
N GLN A 82 -0.94 -15.05 17.02
CA GLN A 82 0.51 -14.96 16.90
C GLN A 82 1.10 -16.29 16.39
N HIS A 83 2.41 -16.27 16.13
CA HIS A 83 3.21 -17.46 15.77
C HIS A 83 2.81 -18.17 14.47
N PHE A 84 2.03 -17.52 13.60
CA PHE A 84 1.69 -18.03 12.26
C PHE A 84 0.96 -19.38 12.28
N LEU A 85 0.08 -19.59 13.26
CA LEU A 85 -0.73 -20.80 13.34
C LEU A 85 -1.63 -20.92 12.10
N SER A 86 -1.46 -22.00 11.34
CA SER A 86 -2.33 -22.34 10.21
C SER A 86 -3.75 -22.63 10.69
N GLU A 87 -4.73 -22.63 9.78
CA GLU A 87 -6.10 -23.02 10.10
C GLU A 87 -6.16 -24.46 10.63
N ASP A 88 -5.33 -25.35 10.08
CA ASP A 88 -5.23 -26.74 10.55
C ASP A 88 -4.61 -26.83 11.95
N ASP A 89 -3.59 -26.00 12.25
CA ASP A 89 -2.99 -25.92 13.58
C ASP A 89 -4.02 -25.42 14.60
N GLN A 90 -4.83 -24.42 14.22
CA GLN A 90 -5.89 -23.87 15.07
C GLN A 90 -6.97 -24.91 15.36
N ARG A 91 -7.42 -25.66 14.36
CA ARG A 91 -8.39 -26.76 14.54
C ARG A 91 -7.83 -27.83 15.46
N THR A 92 -6.58 -28.22 15.22
CA THR A 92 -5.91 -29.23 16.04
C THR A 92 -5.83 -28.76 17.50
N LEU A 93 -5.29 -27.56 17.74
CA LEU A 93 -5.07 -27.02 19.08
C LEU A 93 -6.35 -26.71 19.85
N PHE A 94 -7.38 -26.18 19.19
CA PHE A 94 -8.58 -25.68 19.86
C PHE A 94 -9.76 -26.63 19.83
N GLU A 95 -9.82 -27.57 18.88
CA GLU A 95 -10.98 -28.46 18.73
C GLU A 95 -10.64 -29.93 18.97
N GLN A 96 -9.50 -30.42 18.46
CA GLN A 96 -9.12 -31.84 18.55
C GLN A 96 -8.46 -32.15 19.89
N VAL A 97 -7.40 -31.41 20.25
CA VAL A 97 -6.64 -31.64 21.49
C VAL A 97 -7.50 -31.69 22.76
N PRO A 98 -8.48 -30.79 22.99
CA PRO A 98 -9.34 -30.87 24.17
C PRO A 98 -10.14 -32.17 24.25
N LYS A 99 -10.65 -32.67 23.13
CA LYS A 99 -11.43 -33.91 23.06
C LYS A 99 -10.55 -35.11 23.36
N ASP A 100 -9.40 -35.19 22.67
CA ASP A 100 -8.42 -36.26 22.85
C ASP A 100 -7.90 -36.31 24.30
N THR A 101 -7.71 -35.13 24.91
CA THR A 101 -7.27 -35.01 26.31
C THR A 101 -8.32 -35.54 27.28
N VAL A 102 -9.60 -35.21 27.07
CA VAL A 102 -10.70 -35.72 27.90
C VAL A 102 -10.83 -37.24 27.74
N GLU A 103 -10.78 -37.75 26.50
CA GLU A 103 -10.85 -39.19 26.21
C GLU A 103 -9.70 -39.98 26.85
N ALA A 104 -8.48 -39.42 26.85
CA ALA A 104 -7.32 -40.03 27.49
C ALA A 104 -7.31 -39.91 29.02
N SER A 105 -8.05 -38.96 29.58
CA SER A 105 -8.02 -38.67 31.01
C SER A 105 -8.91 -39.62 31.82
N HIS A 106 -8.36 -40.19 32.90
CA HIS A 106 -9.16 -40.93 33.89
C HIS A 106 -10.17 -40.03 34.62
N LEU A 107 -9.97 -38.70 34.59
CA LEU A 107 -10.86 -37.69 35.18
C LEU A 107 -12.27 -37.74 34.58
N ALA A 108 -12.41 -38.04 33.29
CA ALA A 108 -13.71 -38.19 32.64
C ALA A 108 -14.57 -39.30 33.29
N ALA A 109 -13.94 -40.32 33.86
CA ALA A 109 -14.61 -41.41 34.56
C ALA A 109 -15.00 -41.07 36.01
N VAL A 110 -14.39 -40.05 36.62
CA VAL A 110 -14.59 -39.66 38.02
C VAL A 110 -15.56 -38.48 38.16
N GLU A 111 -15.37 -37.42 37.37
CA GLU A 111 -16.14 -36.16 37.45
C GLU A 111 -17.23 -36.06 36.36
N GLY A 112 -17.21 -36.96 35.38
CA GLY A 112 -18.12 -36.95 34.23
C GLY A 112 -17.56 -36.17 33.04
N MET A 113 -17.89 -36.66 31.83
CA MET A 113 -17.37 -36.14 30.56
C MET A 113 -17.66 -34.64 30.35
N ASP A 114 -18.86 -34.18 30.72
CA ASP A 114 -19.29 -32.80 30.49
C ASP A 114 -18.53 -31.77 31.35
N GLU A 115 -18.16 -32.13 32.58
CA GLU A 115 -17.39 -31.26 33.47
C GLU A 115 -15.93 -31.18 33.03
N ALA A 116 -15.34 -32.32 32.64
CA ALA A 116 -13.99 -32.38 32.10
C ALA A 116 -13.86 -31.52 30.81
N LEU A 117 -14.83 -31.60 29.90
CA LEU A 117 -14.86 -30.77 28.69
C LEU A 117 -14.94 -29.27 29.01
N LYS A 118 -15.72 -28.86 30.02
CA LYS A 118 -15.78 -27.45 30.45
C LYS A 118 -14.43 -26.97 30.98
N GLN A 119 -13.75 -27.79 31.78
CA GLN A 119 -12.41 -27.45 32.31
C GLN A 119 -11.41 -27.29 31.17
N GLU A 120 -11.41 -28.18 30.18
CA GLU A 120 -10.55 -28.05 28.99
C GLU A 120 -10.92 -26.83 28.14
N GLN A 121 -12.21 -26.51 27.99
CA GLN A 121 -12.64 -25.31 27.26
C GLN A 121 -12.13 -24.03 27.91
N VAL A 122 -12.14 -23.95 29.25
CA VAL A 122 -11.53 -22.82 29.97
C VAL A 122 -10.05 -22.71 29.64
N LYS A 123 -9.31 -23.82 29.61
CA LYS A 123 -7.89 -23.84 29.22
C LYS A 123 -7.70 -23.36 27.78
N VAL A 124 -8.51 -23.85 26.84
CA VAL A 124 -8.52 -23.37 25.44
C VAL A 124 -8.74 -21.87 25.36
N ASP A 125 -9.70 -21.33 26.10
CA ASP A 125 -10.00 -19.90 26.09
C ASP A 125 -8.85 -19.07 26.69
N THR A 126 -8.18 -19.58 27.73
CA THR A 126 -6.95 -18.95 28.24
C THR A 126 -5.83 -18.97 27.21
N LEU A 127 -5.65 -20.09 26.50
CA LEU A 127 -4.62 -20.25 25.47
C LEU A 127 -4.88 -19.33 24.27
N ARG A 128 -6.15 -19.21 23.83
CA ARG A 128 -6.57 -18.23 22.82
C ARG A 128 -6.21 -16.80 23.21
N LYS A 129 -6.38 -16.43 24.48
CA LYS A 129 -5.98 -15.10 24.97
C LYS A 129 -4.47 -14.90 24.94
N ILE A 130 -3.70 -15.91 25.34
CA ILE A 130 -2.23 -15.83 25.36
C ILE A 130 -1.67 -15.67 23.94
N ILE A 131 -2.18 -16.47 22.99
CA ILE A 131 -1.67 -16.50 21.62
C ILE A 131 -2.30 -15.41 20.75
N GLY A 132 -3.46 -14.86 21.13
CA GLY A 132 -4.18 -13.84 20.36
C GLY A 132 -3.30 -12.63 20.02
N LEU A 133 -3.43 -12.13 18.78
CA LEU A 133 -2.68 -10.96 18.31
C LEU A 133 -3.03 -9.69 19.10
N GLN A 134 -4.25 -9.62 19.64
CA GLN A 134 -4.73 -8.56 20.53
C GLN A 134 -3.81 -8.29 21.73
N ASN A 135 -3.19 -9.35 22.28
CA ASN A 135 -2.29 -9.27 23.42
C ASN A 135 -0.81 -9.28 22.97
N GLY A 136 -0.57 -9.20 21.67
CA GLY A 136 0.76 -9.18 21.08
C GLY A 136 1.44 -7.81 21.22
N ASN A 137 2.77 -7.84 21.20
CA ASN A 137 3.55 -6.61 21.11
C ASN A 137 3.52 -6.01 19.69
N ALA A 138 4.01 -4.78 19.52
CA ALA A 138 4.09 -4.13 18.21
C ALA A 138 4.90 -4.94 17.17
N LYS A 139 5.88 -5.74 17.64
CA LYS A 139 6.68 -6.63 16.79
C LYS A 139 5.85 -7.81 16.29
N ALA A 140 4.94 -8.36 17.09
CA ALA A 140 4.05 -9.45 16.71
C ALA A 140 3.09 -8.98 15.60
N VAL A 141 2.47 -7.81 15.77
CA VAL A 141 1.63 -7.18 14.74
C VAL A 141 2.44 -6.95 13.45
N GLN A 142 3.67 -6.45 13.57
CA GLN A 142 4.55 -6.27 12.41
C GLN A 142 4.88 -7.59 11.71
N LEU A 143 5.19 -8.65 12.47
CA LEU A 143 5.49 -9.97 11.93
C LEU A 143 4.29 -10.57 11.20
N TRP A 144 3.10 -10.45 11.77
CA TRP A 144 1.85 -10.86 11.12
C TRP A 144 1.64 -10.09 9.80
N ASN A 145 1.83 -8.77 9.80
CA ASN A 145 1.72 -7.95 8.59
C ASN A 145 2.76 -8.33 7.53
N ILE A 146 3.98 -8.68 7.95
CA ILE A 146 5.03 -9.18 7.06
C ILE A 146 4.58 -10.50 6.43
N GLN A 147 3.99 -11.42 7.19
CA GLN A 147 3.51 -12.69 6.66
C GLN A 147 2.40 -12.48 5.63
N LYS A 148 1.41 -11.62 5.93
CA LYS A 148 0.39 -11.25 4.94
C LYS A 148 0.98 -10.62 3.68
N ALA A 149 2.02 -9.80 3.82
CA ALA A 149 2.73 -9.25 2.68
C ALA A 149 3.46 -10.32 1.85
N VAL A 150 4.07 -11.32 2.49
CA VAL A 150 4.65 -12.46 1.77
C VAL A 150 3.56 -13.23 1.04
N ASP A 151 2.45 -13.54 1.70
CA ASP A 151 1.35 -14.30 1.11
C ASP A 151 0.67 -13.60 -0.06
N TRP A 152 0.60 -12.26 -0.03
CA TRP A 152 0.02 -11.46 -1.10
C TRP A 152 0.93 -11.36 -2.33
N PHE A 153 2.25 -11.27 -2.12
CA PHE A 153 3.22 -11.00 -3.20
C PHE A 153 4.05 -12.22 -3.63
N LYS A 154 3.90 -13.37 -2.98
CA LYS A 154 4.60 -14.62 -3.35
C LYS A 154 4.22 -15.03 -4.77
N ARG A 155 5.21 -15.48 -5.54
CA ARG A 155 4.97 -16.02 -6.89
C ARG A 155 4.77 -17.53 -6.90
N LYS A 156 5.29 -18.19 -5.87
CA LYS A 156 5.18 -19.62 -5.62
C LYS A 156 5.12 -19.84 -4.13
N GLU A 157 4.68 -21.01 -3.72
CA GLU A 157 4.75 -21.42 -2.33
C GLU A 157 6.20 -21.39 -1.82
N GLY A 158 6.39 -20.84 -0.62
CA GLY A 158 7.71 -20.64 -0.02
C GLY A 158 8.58 -19.53 -0.63
N ASP A 159 8.03 -18.66 -1.48
CA ASP A 159 8.78 -17.55 -2.06
C ASP A 159 9.04 -16.41 -1.06
N THR A 160 10.28 -16.32 -0.57
CA THR A 160 10.73 -15.28 0.36
C THR A 160 11.72 -14.29 -0.29
N GLY A 161 12.25 -14.64 -1.46
CA GLY A 161 13.41 -13.98 -2.08
C GLY A 161 13.07 -13.08 -3.27
N SER A 162 11.85 -13.15 -3.78
CA SER A 162 11.47 -12.34 -4.95
C SER A 162 11.56 -10.84 -4.69
N PRO A 163 11.96 -10.03 -5.71
CA PRO A 163 12.01 -8.57 -5.58
C PRO A 163 10.69 -7.95 -5.11
N GLU A 164 9.55 -8.48 -5.56
CA GLU A 164 8.21 -8.06 -5.14
C GLU A 164 7.99 -8.30 -3.64
N VAL A 165 8.25 -9.53 -3.19
CA VAL A 165 8.13 -9.92 -1.77
C VAL A 165 9.05 -9.07 -0.90
N GLN A 166 10.32 -8.89 -1.30
CA GLN A 166 11.26 -8.04 -0.57
C GLN A 166 10.80 -6.58 -0.48
N ALA A 167 10.26 -6.03 -1.58
CA ALA A 167 9.71 -4.67 -1.60
C ALA A 167 8.46 -4.54 -0.71
N ALA A 168 7.59 -5.56 -0.69
CA ALA A 168 6.42 -5.61 0.18
C ALA A 168 6.81 -5.66 1.67
N VAL A 169 7.77 -6.52 2.04
CA VAL A 169 8.29 -6.59 3.42
C VAL A 169 8.90 -5.25 3.85
N LEU A 170 9.70 -4.61 3.00
CA LEU A 170 10.22 -3.27 3.28
C LEU A 170 9.11 -2.25 3.43
N THR A 171 8.03 -2.35 2.64
CA THR A 171 6.87 -1.46 2.72
C THR A 171 6.21 -1.56 4.10
N VAL A 172 5.95 -2.76 4.60
CA VAL A 172 5.40 -2.95 5.96
C VAL A 172 6.31 -2.33 7.02
N ARG A 173 7.63 -2.52 6.92
CA ARG A 173 8.61 -1.93 7.86
C ARG A 173 8.64 -0.40 7.79
N ILE A 174 8.63 0.15 6.58
CA ILE A 174 8.60 1.60 6.33
C ILE A 174 7.35 2.21 6.94
N HIS A 175 6.18 1.59 6.76
CA HIS A 175 4.93 2.09 7.34
C HIS A 175 4.94 2.06 8.87
N ASN A 176 5.41 0.96 9.47
CA ASN A 176 5.50 0.86 10.93
C ASN A 176 6.42 1.94 11.52
N LEU A 177 7.62 2.08 10.93
CA LEU A 177 8.60 3.07 11.36
C LEU A 177 8.12 4.51 11.12
N HIS A 178 7.42 4.75 10.01
CA HIS A 178 6.81 6.04 9.72
C HIS A 178 5.78 6.43 10.78
N SER A 179 4.87 5.51 11.15
CA SER A 179 3.87 5.75 12.20
C SER A 179 4.53 6.06 13.56
N HIS A 180 5.63 5.36 13.90
CA HIS A 180 6.41 5.66 15.09
C HIS A 180 7.02 7.08 15.04
N LEU A 181 7.62 7.47 13.91
CA LEU A 181 8.24 8.80 13.74
C LEU A 181 7.23 9.96 13.72
N GLN A 182 5.98 9.71 13.32
CA GLN A 182 4.92 10.71 13.42
C GLN A 182 4.67 11.12 14.88
N GLN A 183 4.75 10.16 15.80
CA GLN A 183 4.64 10.39 17.24
C GLN A 183 5.96 10.92 17.82
N HIS A 184 7.10 10.43 17.32
CA HIS A 184 8.44 10.75 17.84
C HIS A 184 9.29 11.55 16.85
N LYS A 185 8.91 12.81 16.63
CA LYS A 185 9.56 13.70 15.64
C LYS A 185 11.05 14.00 15.90
N LYS A 186 11.53 13.83 17.13
CA LYS A 186 12.93 14.11 17.52
C LYS A 186 13.88 12.93 17.32
N ASP A 187 13.38 11.77 16.91
CA ASP A 187 14.20 10.59 16.70
C ASP A 187 14.89 10.61 15.33
N VAL A 188 16.06 11.24 15.30
CA VAL A 188 16.87 11.39 14.08
C VAL A 188 17.49 10.05 13.65
N HIS A 189 17.77 9.14 14.58
CA HIS A 189 18.36 7.84 14.25
C HIS A 189 17.37 7.01 13.45
N ASN A 190 16.14 6.88 13.94
CA ASN A 190 15.10 6.12 13.26
C ASN A 190 14.66 6.80 11.95
N TYR A 191 14.67 8.13 11.87
CA TYR A 191 14.45 8.83 10.60
C TYR A 191 15.51 8.49 9.55
N ARG A 192 16.79 8.39 9.94
CA ARG A 192 17.84 7.90 9.04
C ARG A 192 17.58 6.47 8.59
N GLN A 193 17.16 5.57 9.49
CA GLN A 193 16.83 4.19 9.12
C GLN A 193 15.66 4.11 8.14
N LEU A 194 14.61 4.92 8.35
CA LEU A 194 13.49 5.04 7.43
C LEU A 194 13.98 5.43 6.03
N ARG A 195 14.84 6.45 5.94
CA ARG A 195 15.43 6.89 4.68
C ARG A 195 16.18 5.78 3.97
N LEU A 196 17.03 5.05 4.68
CA LEU A 196 17.78 3.92 4.14
C LEU A 196 16.84 2.82 3.60
N MET A 197 15.78 2.49 4.33
CA MET A 197 14.79 1.49 3.90
C MET A 197 14.04 1.93 2.64
N VAL A 198 13.63 3.20 2.55
CA VAL A 198 12.97 3.75 1.34
C VAL A 198 13.91 3.65 0.12
N HIS A 199 15.18 4.03 0.27
CA HIS A 199 16.15 3.90 -0.81
C HIS A 199 16.44 2.44 -1.19
N GLN A 200 16.51 1.54 -0.21
CA GLN A 200 16.67 0.10 -0.45
C GLN A 200 15.48 -0.47 -1.25
N ARG A 201 14.24 -0.13 -0.87
CA ARG A 201 13.03 -0.50 -1.60
C ARG A 201 13.08 0.01 -3.04
N ALA A 202 13.45 1.28 -3.22
CA ALA A 202 13.58 1.86 -4.55
C ALA A 202 14.65 1.16 -5.42
N LYS A 203 15.79 0.76 -4.82
CA LYS A 203 16.83 -0.01 -5.53
C LYS A 203 16.31 -1.36 -6.02
N ILE A 204 15.54 -2.07 -5.20
CA ILE A 204 14.92 -3.36 -5.57
C ILE A 204 13.90 -3.17 -6.68
N LEU A 205 13.04 -2.17 -6.57
CA LEU A 205 12.03 -1.85 -7.60
C LEU A 205 12.67 -1.41 -8.93
N LYS A 206 13.75 -0.63 -8.90
CA LYS A 206 14.54 -0.29 -10.11
C LYS A 206 15.19 -1.52 -10.74
N TYR A 207 15.64 -2.49 -9.93
CA TYR A 207 16.12 -3.77 -10.45
C TYR A 207 15.00 -4.57 -11.11
N LEU A 208 13.82 -4.66 -10.47
CA LEU A 208 12.65 -5.35 -11.03
C LEU A 208 12.25 -4.73 -12.36
N LYS A 209 12.17 -3.39 -12.46
CA LYS A 209 11.88 -2.67 -13.70
C LYS A 209 12.82 -3.05 -14.85
N ARG A 210 14.13 -3.13 -14.58
CA ARG A 210 15.13 -3.52 -15.60
C ARG A 210 14.96 -4.97 -16.05
N LYS A 211 14.51 -5.85 -15.16
CA LYS A 211 14.32 -7.27 -15.44
C LYS A 211 13.00 -7.58 -16.13
N SER A 212 11.92 -6.94 -15.70
CA SER A 212 10.57 -7.10 -16.25
C SER A 212 9.75 -5.84 -15.96
N PRO A 213 9.44 -5.01 -16.98
CA PRO A 213 8.68 -3.78 -16.80
C PRO A 213 7.21 -4.07 -16.45
N GLU A 214 6.64 -5.16 -16.95
CA GLU A 214 5.27 -5.58 -16.65
C GLU A 214 5.09 -5.92 -15.16
N ARG A 215 5.96 -6.78 -14.61
CA ARG A 215 5.96 -7.12 -13.18
C ARG A 215 6.18 -5.91 -12.28
N TYR A 216 6.98 -4.97 -12.74
CA TYR A 216 7.20 -3.72 -12.02
C TYR A 216 5.91 -2.89 -11.94
N GLY A 217 5.16 -2.76 -13.02
CA GLY A 217 3.87 -2.06 -13.04
C GLY A 217 2.86 -2.67 -12.07
N THR A 218 2.64 -3.99 -12.17
CA THR A 218 1.68 -4.69 -11.30
C THR A 218 2.08 -4.66 -9.82
N CYS A 219 3.39 -4.79 -9.52
CA CYS A 219 3.90 -4.67 -8.17
C CYS A 219 3.72 -3.25 -7.60
N LEU A 220 3.95 -2.21 -8.40
CA LEU A 220 3.75 -0.82 -7.96
C LEU A 220 2.29 -0.51 -7.63
N GLU A 221 1.36 -0.94 -8.48
CA GLU A 221 -0.08 -0.78 -8.25
C GLU A 221 -0.50 -1.46 -6.96
N SER A 222 -0.06 -2.70 -6.75
CA SER A 222 -0.35 -3.48 -5.54
C SER A 222 0.24 -2.85 -4.27
N LEU A 223 1.42 -2.20 -4.37
CA LEU A 223 2.06 -1.48 -3.27
C LEU A 223 1.52 -0.05 -3.06
N GLY A 224 0.66 0.45 -3.95
CA GLY A 224 0.17 1.83 -3.89
C GLY A 224 1.28 2.87 -4.14
N LEU A 225 2.27 2.53 -4.97
CA LEU A 225 3.41 3.37 -5.31
C LEU A 225 3.34 3.88 -6.74
N GLU A 226 3.58 5.17 -6.93
CA GLU A 226 3.73 5.76 -8.25
C GLU A 226 5.17 5.57 -8.77
N PRO A 227 5.36 5.39 -10.09
CA PRO A 227 6.70 5.31 -10.68
C PRO A 227 7.58 6.51 -10.30
N ARG A 228 7.00 7.71 -10.27
CA ARG A 228 7.69 8.95 -9.89
C ARG A 228 8.19 8.98 -8.45
N ALA A 229 7.58 8.22 -7.55
CA ALA A 229 7.99 8.12 -6.15
C ALA A 229 9.27 7.27 -5.98
N VAL A 230 9.51 6.39 -6.95
CA VAL A 230 10.65 5.47 -6.98
C VAL A 230 11.76 5.99 -7.90
N GLU A 231 11.37 6.67 -8.97
CA GLU A 231 12.26 7.20 -10.00
C GLU A 231 12.81 8.59 -9.64
N GLY A 232 14.04 8.86 -10.07
CA GLY A 232 14.71 10.13 -9.78
C GLY A 232 15.27 10.23 -8.35
N GLU A 233 15.34 11.47 -7.87
CA GLU A 233 15.84 11.83 -6.54
C GLU A 233 14.74 11.67 -5.48
N ILE A 234 15.03 10.80 -4.50
CA ILE A 234 14.14 10.50 -3.39
C ILE A 234 14.52 11.40 -2.22
N THR A 235 13.60 12.31 -1.90
CA THR A 235 13.67 13.24 -0.78
C THR A 235 12.52 12.93 0.18
N LEU A 236 12.85 12.79 1.46
CA LEU A 236 11.91 12.56 2.56
C LEU A 236 11.80 13.81 3.43
#